data_AF-I0X688-F1
#
_entry.id   AF-I0X688-F1
#
_cell.length_a   1.000
_cell.length_b   1.000
_cell.length_c   1.000
_cell.angle_alpha   90.00
_cell.angle_beta   90.00
_cell.angle_gamma   90.00
#
_symmetry.space_group_name_H-M   'P 1'
#
loop_
_entity.id
_entity.type
_entity.pdbx_description
1 polymer ?
#
loop_
_entity_poly.entity_id
_entity_poly.type
_entity_poly.pdbx_seq_one_letter_code
_entity_poly.pdbx_strand_id
1 'polypeptide(L)'
;MDKKNEYAIEGFTINHGKDIFFGTTLTWKYLIKGYYSPYHDVTSFKNQEMGKKLKDLFEEIGFEGIFEVEFLIDKDDTFYFLEANFRASAWNYSSTVAGMPLSFLWVKSMNTGCIDPNDKKEFEDFTDMSEVIDYGIRVEKGKVSLAEWLRDFKAAKGTYYYNENDMAPFEYLFEHWNEYK
;
A
#
# COMPACT_ATOMS: atom_id res chain seq x y z
N MET A 1 3.52 -12.81 20.26
CA MET A 1 4.21 -11.57 19.86
C MET A 1 3.30 -10.40 20.14
N ASP A 2 3.78 -9.39 20.85
CA ASP A 2 3.08 -8.13 21.05
C ASP A 2 3.49 -7.16 19.93
N LYS A 3 2.80 -7.20 18.79
CA LYS A 3 3.15 -6.38 17.61
C LYS A 3 3.11 -4.87 17.91
N LYS A 4 4.08 -4.13 17.39
CA LYS A 4 4.13 -2.65 17.37
C LYS A 4 3.34 -2.11 16.18
N ASN A 5 3.58 -2.65 14.99
CA ASN A 5 2.90 -2.30 13.75
C ASN A 5 3.04 -3.44 12.73
N GLU A 6 2.58 -3.22 11.51
CA GLU A 6 2.94 -4.02 10.34
C GLU A 6 3.44 -3.08 9.25
N TYR A 7 4.12 -3.66 8.27
CA TYR A 7 4.80 -2.95 7.20
C TYR A 7 4.54 -3.67 5.88
N ALA A 8 3.91 -2.98 4.94
CA ALA A 8 3.70 -3.49 3.58
C ALA A 8 4.62 -2.76 2.60
N ILE A 9 5.14 -3.51 1.61
CA ILE A 9 6.01 -3.00 0.56
C ILE A 9 5.41 -3.36 -0.79
N GLU A 10 5.07 -2.35 -1.59
CA GLU A 10 4.58 -2.51 -2.94
C GLU A 10 5.73 -2.43 -3.95
N GLY A 11 5.70 -3.27 -4.98
CA GLY A 11 6.70 -3.22 -6.03
C GLY A 11 6.41 -4.13 -7.20
N PHE A 12 7.38 -4.25 -8.11
CA PHE A 12 7.35 -5.24 -9.17
C PHE A 12 8.74 -5.77 -9.48
N THR A 13 8.77 -6.92 -10.16
CA THR A 13 9.98 -7.59 -10.63
C THR A 13 9.91 -7.88 -12.12
N ILE A 14 11.08 -7.90 -12.76
CA ILE A 14 11.29 -8.33 -14.15
C ILE A 14 12.56 -9.18 -14.24
N ASN A 15 12.87 -9.71 -15.43
CA ASN A 15 14.11 -10.41 -15.72
C ASN A 15 14.34 -11.62 -14.79
N HIS A 16 13.28 -12.42 -14.61
CA HIS A 16 13.25 -13.55 -13.68
C HIS A 16 13.67 -13.16 -12.26
N GLY A 17 13.06 -12.10 -11.73
CA GLY A 17 13.30 -11.62 -10.35
C GLY A 17 14.60 -10.84 -10.13
N LYS A 18 15.47 -10.73 -11.14
CA LYS A 18 16.80 -10.10 -11.01
C LYS A 18 16.76 -8.59 -10.89
N ASP A 19 15.72 -7.98 -11.43
CA ASP A 19 15.51 -6.54 -11.36
C ASP A 19 14.21 -6.26 -10.63
N ILE A 20 14.29 -5.40 -9.62
CA ILE A 20 13.21 -5.10 -8.69
C ILE A 20 13.00 -3.59 -8.59
N PHE A 21 11.74 -3.17 -8.66
CA PHE A 21 11.32 -1.80 -8.40
C PHE A 21 10.50 -1.77 -7.10
N PHE A 22 10.90 -0.94 -6.15
CA PHE A 22 10.11 -0.65 -4.96
C PHE A 22 9.29 0.63 -5.21
N GLY A 23 7.98 0.55 -5.09
CA GLY A 23 7.06 1.69 -5.22
C GLY A 23 6.93 2.44 -3.89
N THR A 24 5.89 2.09 -3.15
CA THR A 24 5.52 2.66 -1.85
C THR A 24 5.63 1.65 -0.73
N THR A 25 5.64 2.15 0.49
CA THR A 25 5.59 1.35 1.69
C THR A 25 4.53 1.90 2.63
N LEU A 26 3.88 1.02 3.38
CA LEU A 26 2.77 1.39 4.24
C LEU A 26 3.00 0.92 5.67
N THR A 27 2.62 1.75 6.63
CA THR A 27 2.48 1.39 8.05
C THR A 27 1.12 1.80 8.56
N TRP A 28 0.60 1.08 9.55
CA TRP A 28 -0.77 1.28 9.99
C TRP A 28 -0.88 2.41 11.01
N LYS A 29 -1.85 3.31 10.82
CA LYS A 29 -2.17 4.39 11.79
C LYS A 29 -2.65 3.84 13.13
N TYR A 30 -3.30 2.69 13.10
CA TYR A 30 -3.79 1.97 14.26
C TYR A 30 -3.95 0.48 13.93
N LEU A 31 -3.97 -0.37 14.95
CA LEU A 31 -4.06 -1.82 14.76
C LEU A 31 -5.44 -2.34 15.11
N ILE A 32 -5.90 -3.33 14.35
CA ILE A 32 -7.13 -4.08 14.61
C ILE A 32 -6.75 -5.53 14.85
N LYS A 33 -7.32 -6.14 15.89
CA LYS A 33 -7.02 -7.54 16.19
C LYS A 33 -7.70 -8.43 15.14
N GLY A 34 -6.88 -9.15 14.37
CA GLY A 34 -7.35 -10.09 13.35
C GLY A 34 -7.88 -9.43 12.06
N TYR A 35 -7.54 -8.17 11.82
CA TYR A 35 -7.96 -7.44 10.61
C TYR A 35 -6.89 -6.41 10.23
N TYR A 36 -6.84 -6.04 8.95
CA TYR A 36 -5.97 -4.97 8.46
C TYR A 36 -6.46 -3.59 8.93
N SER A 37 -5.58 -2.60 9.02
CA SER A 37 -6.00 -1.21 9.23
C SER A 37 -6.50 -0.65 7.91
N PRO A 38 -7.61 0.10 7.84
CA PRO A 38 -8.02 0.79 6.61
C PRO A 38 -7.41 2.18 6.46
N TYR A 39 -6.55 2.63 7.39
CA TYR A 39 -5.91 3.94 7.35
C TYR A 39 -4.39 3.81 7.57
N HIS A 40 -3.61 4.37 6.66
CA HIS A 40 -2.17 4.11 6.52
C HIS A 40 -1.34 5.38 6.42
N ASP A 41 -0.11 5.32 6.90
CA ASP A 41 0.96 6.22 6.47
C ASP A 41 1.70 5.58 5.29
N VAL A 42 1.90 6.34 4.21
CA VAL A 42 2.56 5.94 2.99
C VAL A 42 3.88 6.69 2.84
N THR A 43 4.97 5.95 2.69
CA THR A 43 6.33 6.53 2.57
C THR A 43 7.14 5.82 1.49
N SER A 44 8.22 6.47 1.05
CA SER A 44 9.22 5.84 0.19
C SER A 44 9.95 4.68 0.90
N PHE A 45 10.25 3.61 0.17
CA PHE A 45 11.11 2.53 0.67
C PHE A 45 12.54 3.03 0.95
N LYS A 46 13.02 2.80 2.18
CA LYS A 46 14.32 3.34 2.67
C LYS A 46 15.31 2.25 3.13
N ASN A 47 14.86 1.03 3.40
CA ASN A 47 15.69 -0.01 4.03
C ASN A 47 16.50 -0.80 3.00
N GLN A 48 17.75 -0.39 2.77
CA GLN A 48 18.63 -1.03 1.77
C GLN A 48 18.94 -2.50 2.06
N GLU A 49 19.12 -2.87 3.33
CA GLU A 49 19.44 -4.25 3.71
C GLU A 49 18.26 -5.18 3.41
N MET A 50 17.05 -4.76 3.81
CA MET A 50 15.81 -5.47 3.47
C MET A 50 15.63 -5.55 1.95
N GLY A 51 15.92 -4.46 1.22
CA GLY A 51 15.81 -4.41 -0.23
C GLY A 51 16.71 -5.45 -0.90
N LYS A 52 17.93 -5.65 -0.39
CA LYS A 52 18.83 -6.70 -0.86
C LYS A 52 18.26 -8.10 -0.59
N LYS A 53 17.76 -8.36 0.63
CA LYS A 53 17.16 -9.67 0.98
C LYS A 53 15.94 -10.00 0.10
N LEU A 54 15.11 -9.00 -0.16
CA LEU A 54 13.96 -9.15 -1.06
C LEU A 54 14.39 -9.41 -2.50
N LYS A 55 15.42 -8.71 -2.98
CA LYS A 55 16.00 -8.98 -4.30
C LYS A 55 16.46 -10.43 -4.42
N ASP A 56 17.25 -10.90 -3.45
CA ASP A 56 17.76 -12.27 -3.43
C ASP A 56 16.60 -13.29 -3.42
N LEU A 57 15.55 -13.04 -2.62
CA LEU A 57 14.33 -13.87 -2.58
C LEU A 57 13.62 -13.94 -3.95
N PHE A 58 13.37 -12.79 -4.58
CA PHE A 58 12.64 -12.76 -5.85
C PHE A 58 13.46 -13.34 -7.01
N GLU A 59 14.78 -13.13 -7.02
CA GLU A 59 15.70 -13.76 -7.97
C GLU A 59 15.72 -15.30 -7.81
N GLU A 60 15.72 -15.81 -6.57
CA GLU A 60 15.66 -17.25 -6.31
C GLU A 60 14.36 -17.88 -6.82
N ILE A 61 13.23 -17.20 -6.63
CA ILE A 61 11.92 -17.66 -7.10
C ILE A 61 11.76 -17.49 -8.62
N GLY A 62 12.47 -16.53 -9.22
CA GLY A 62 12.33 -16.20 -10.63
C GLY A 62 11.01 -15.50 -10.98
N PHE A 63 10.37 -14.85 -10.00
CA PHE A 63 9.08 -14.20 -10.18
C PHE A 63 9.19 -12.96 -11.07
N GLU A 64 8.17 -12.75 -11.91
CA GLU A 64 8.01 -11.55 -12.73
C GLU A 64 6.57 -11.06 -12.61
N GLY A 65 6.40 -9.85 -12.08
CA GLY A 65 5.07 -9.35 -11.77
C GLY A 65 5.09 -8.32 -10.65
N ILE A 66 3.92 -7.77 -10.39
CA ILE A 66 3.63 -6.89 -9.26
C ILE A 66 3.51 -7.73 -8.00
N PHE A 67 4.04 -7.22 -6.89
CA PHE A 67 3.98 -7.88 -5.60
C PHE A 67 3.64 -6.90 -4.47
N GLU A 68 3.21 -7.49 -3.37
CA GLU A 68 3.26 -6.91 -2.03
C GLU A 68 4.03 -7.86 -1.11
N VAL A 69 4.85 -7.33 -0.22
CA VAL A 69 5.46 -8.10 0.87
C VAL A 69 5.12 -7.46 2.21
N GLU A 70 4.64 -8.27 3.15
CA GLU A 70 4.23 -7.84 4.46
C GLU A 70 5.17 -8.33 5.57
N PHE A 71 5.38 -7.47 6.58
CA PHE A 71 6.16 -7.76 7.77
C PHE A 71 5.41 -7.32 9.02
N LEU A 72 5.56 -8.07 10.13
CA LEU A 72 5.28 -7.55 11.46
C LEU A 72 6.46 -6.71 11.94
N ILE A 73 6.17 -5.60 12.61
CA ILE A 73 7.15 -4.82 13.36
C ILE A 73 6.94 -5.12 14.86
N ASP A 74 7.96 -5.64 15.53
CA ASP A 74 7.94 -5.88 16.98
C ASP A 74 8.32 -4.60 17.76
N LYS A 75 8.22 -4.63 19.09
CA LYS A 75 8.45 -3.48 19.97
C LYS A 75 9.87 -2.92 19.90
N ASP A 76 10.83 -3.74 19.51
CA ASP A 76 12.24 -3.38 19.33
C ASP A 76 12.58 -2.98 17.87
N ASP A 77 11.56 -2.74 17.04
CA ASP A 77 11.70 -2.43 15.61
C ASP A 77 12.30 -3.56 14.76
N THR A 78 12.26 -4.80 15.27
CA THR A 78 12.57 -5.99 14.47
C THR A 78 11.44 -6.31 13.49
N PHE A 79 11.80 -6.57 12.24
CA PHE A 79 10.88 -6.96 11.17
C PHE A 79 10.82 -8.48 11.03
N TYR A 80 9.62 -9.05 11.09
CA TYR A 80 9.35 -10.47 10.86
C TYR A 80 8.52 -10.63 9.60
N PHE A 81 9.03 -11.38 8.61
CA PHE A 81 8.29 -11.69 7.38
C PHE A 81 6.96 -12.37 7.72
N LEU A 82 5.88 -11.91 7.08
CA LEU A 82 4.56 -12.53 7.17
C LEU A 82 4.24 -13.29 5.90
N GLU A 83 4.06 -12.55 4.80
CA GLU A 83 3.63 -13.07 3.53
C GLU A 83 4.16 -12.25 2.37
N ALA A 84 4.13 -12.88 1.19
CA ALA A 84 4.33 -12.23 -0.09
C ALA A 84 3.12 -12.53 -0.97
N ASN A 85 2.45 -11.48 -1.44
CA ASN A 85 1.36 -11.58 -2.39
C ASN A 85 1.92 -11.37 -3.80
N PHE A 86 1.90 -12.40 -4.64
CA PHE A 86 2.36 -12.36 -6.04
C PHE A 86 1.30 -11.80 -6.99
N ARG A 87 0.74 -10.64 -6.62
CA ARG A 87 -0.29 -9.89 -7.35
C ARG A 87 -0.33 -8.47 -6.84
N ALA A 88 -1.01 -7.58 -7.57
CA ALA A 88 -1.40 -6.29 -7.04
C ALA A 88 -2.30 -6.46 -5.79
N SER A 89 -1.97 -5.73 -4.73
CA SER A 89 -2.77 -5.65 -3.51
C SER A 89 -3.82 -4.54 -3.62
N ALA A 90 -4.62 -4.37 -2.55
CA ALA A 90 -5.49 -3.20 -2.41
C ALA A 90 -4.68 -1.90 -2.26
N TRP A 91 -3.43 -1.98 -1.79
CA TRP A 91 -2.55 -0.83 -1.55
C TRP A 91 -1.79 -0.39 -2.80
N ASN A 92 -1.89 -1.15 -3.89
CA ASN A 92 -1.19 -0.85 -5.13
C ASN A 92 -1.48 0.57 -5.67
N TYR A 93 -2.68 1.07 -5.42
CA TYR A 93 -3.09 2.42 -5.79
C TYR A 93 -2.25 3.51 -5.13
N SER A 94 -1.72 3.28 -3.92
CA SER A 94 -0.81 4.21 -3.22
C SER A 94 0.39 4.59 -4.10
N SER A 95 0.96 3.63 -4.82
CA SER A 95 2.06 3.90 -5.75
C SER A 95 1.65 4.77 -6.93
N THR A 96 0.40 4.68 -7.39
CA THR A 96 -0.14 5.58 -8.43
C THR A 96 -0.26 7.01 -7.91
N VAL A 97 -0.76 7.19 -6.69
CA VAL A 97 -0.86 8.50 -6.01
C VAL A 97 0.53 9.12 -5.78
N ALA A 98 1.54 8.28 -5.54
CA ALA A 98 2.95 8.68 -5.45
C ALA A 98 3.61 8.98 -6.82
N GLY A 99 2.87 8.92 -7.93
CA GLY A 99 3.39 9.17 -9.28
C GLY A 99 4.16 8.00 -9.90
N MET A 100 4.01 6.78 -9.35
CA MET A 100 4.66 5.55 -9.79
C MET A 100 3.62 4.44 -10.03
N PRO A 101 2.76 4.55 -11.06
CA PRO A 101 1.71 3.57 -11.32
C PRO A 101 2.30 2.19 -11.68
N LEU A 102 2.34 1.26 -10.71
CA LEU A 102 3.11 0.02 -10.80
C LEU A 102 2.70 -0.86 -11.98
N SER A 103 1.40 -0.97 -12.27
CA SER A 103 0.92 -1.75 -13.43
C SER A 103 1.45 -1.21 -14.76
N PHE A 104 1.45 0.11 -14.93
CA PHE A 104 1.99 0.74 -16.14
C PHE A 104 3.51 0.57 -16.20
N LEU A 105 4.21 0.84 -15.09
CA LEU A 105 5.66 0.75 -15.02
C LEU A 105 6.16 -0.69 -15.25
N TRP A 106 5.50 -1.69 -14.67
CA TRP A 106 5.82 -3.09 -14.91
C TRP A 106 5.68 -3.47 -16.38
N VAL A 107 4.57 -3.12 -17.04
CA VAL A 107 4.38 -3.38 -18.48
C VAL A 107 5.43 -2.65 -19.32
N LYS A 108 5.73 -1.38 -19.01
CA LYS A 108 6.80 -0.61 -19.66
C LYS A 108 8.13 -1.35 -19.54
N SER A 109 8.48 -1.78 -18.34
CA SER A 109 9.74 -2.46 -18.04
C SER A 109 9.86 -3.85 -18.66
N MET A 110 8.78 -4.63 -18.72
CA MET A 110 8.75 -5.91 -19.43
C MET A 110 8.98 -5.71 -20.93
N ASN A 111 8.42 -4.64 -21.52
CA ASN A 111 8.61 -4.33 -22.95
C ASN A 111 10.02 -3.86 -23.28
N THR A 112 10.67 -3.10 -22.39
CA THR A 112 12.05 -2.62 -22.58
C THR A 112 13.11 -3.60 -22.10
N GLY A 113 12.74 -4.59 -21.29
CA GLY A 113 13.66 -5.50 -20.62
C GLY A 113 14.48 -4.85 -19.50
N CYS A 114 14.10 -3.65 -19.04
CA CYS A 114 14.81 -2.92 -18.00
C CYS A 114 13.90 -1.96 -17.22
N ILE A 115 14.29 -1.65 -16.00
CA ILE A 115 13.66 -0.60 -15.19
C ILE A 115 14.36 0.73 -15.50
N ASP A 116 13.63 1.71 -16.01
CA ASP A 116 14.17 3.05 -16.29
C ASP A 116 14.40 3.79 -14.96
N PRO A 117 15.62 4.27 -14.66
CA PRO A 117 15.88 4.99 -13.42
C PRO A 117 15.00 6.23 -13.22
N ASN A 118 14.48 6.83 -14.30
CA ASN A 118 13.60 7.99 -14.24
C ASN A 118 12.17 7.65 -13.79
N ASP A 119 11.80 6.36 -13.73
CA ASP A 119 10.49 5.92 -13.26
C ASP A 119 10.35 6.01 -11.75
N LYS A 120 11.46 6.01 -11.01
CA LYS A 120 11.44 6.26 -9.56
C LYS A 120 11.18 7.74 -9.32
N LYS A 121 10.13 8.06 -8.55
CA LYS A 121 9.78 9.43 -8.16
C LYS A 121 10.01 9.64 -6.68
N GLU A 122 10.50 10.83 -6.34
CA GLU A 122 10.42 11.35 -4.99
C GLU A 122 9.02 11.89 -4.74
N PHE A 123 8.50 11.66 -3.55
CA PHE A 123 7.19 12.16 -3.12
C PHE A 123 7.22 12.47 -1.62
N GLU A 124 6.40 13.42 -1.21
CA GLU A 124 6.17 13.70 0.21
C GLU A 124 5.31 12.60 0.82
N ASP A 125 5.65 12.16 2.03
CA ASP A 125 4.87 11.18 2.77
C ASP A 125 3.40 11.64 2.89
N PHE A 126 2.47 10.70 2.73
CA PHE A 126 1.04 10.98 2.74
C PHE A 126 0.27 9.86 3.43
N THR A 127 -1.06 9.98 3.49
CA THR A 127 -1.91 8.96 4.09
C THR A 127 -2.94 8.45 3.12
N ASP A 128 -3.26 7.17 3.26
CA ASP A 128 -4.26 6.47 2.45
C ASP A 128 -5.36 5.88 3.30
N MET A 129 -6.59 5.95 2.80
CA MET A 129 -7.78 5.53 3.52
C MET A 129 -8.71 4.70 2.64
N SER A 130 -9.10 3.53 3.13
CA SER A 130 -10.30 2.80 2.70
C SER A 130 -11.48 3.35 3.47
N GLU A 131 -12.21 4.26 2.83
CA GLU A 131 -13.12 5.22 3.45
C GLU A 131 -14.28 4.55 4.18
N VAL A 132 -15.01 3.67 3.48
CA VAL A 132 -16.20 2.99 4.04
C VAL A 132 -15.82 2.08 5.22
N ILE A 133 -14.70 1.36 5.10
CA ILE A 133 -14.19 0.44 6.13
C ILE A 133 -13.69 1.23 7.35
N ASP A 134 -12.92 2.31 7.14
CA ASP A 134 -12.43 3.18 8.22
C ASP A 134 -13.59 3.87 8.95
N TYR A 135 -14.62 4.31 8.21
CA TYR A 135 -15.83 4.87 8.80
C TYR A 135 -16.53 3.87 9.73
N GLY A 136 -16.80 2.64 9.25
CA GLY A 136 -17.43 1.59 10.04
C GLY A 136 -16.62 1.23 11.29
N ILE A 137 -15.29 1.26 11.20
CA ILE A 137 -14.40 0.92 12.32
C ILE A 137 -14.22 2.06 13.32
N ARG A 138 -14.07 3.30 12.87
CA ARG A 138 -13.70 4.43 13.74
C ARG A 138 -14.91 5.27 14.15
N VAL A 139 -15.85 5.54 13.26
CA VAL A 139 -17.01 6.38 13.55
C VAL A 139 -18.13 5.56 14.18
N GLU A 140 -18.60 4.49 13.53
CA GLU A 140 -19.76 3.73 14.02
C GLU A 140 -19.48 3.01 15.36
N LYS A 141 -18.23 2.59 15.58
CA LYS A 141 -17.80 1.98 16.86
C LYS A 141 -17.39 3.02 17.91
N GLY A 142 -17.59 4.32 17.63
CA GLY A 142 -17.37 5.41 18.59
C GLY A 142 -15.90 5.64 18.97
N LYS A 143 -14.93 5.28 18.12
CA LYS A 143 -13.51 5.53 18.38
C LYS A 143 -13.11 6.99 18.10
N VAL A 144 -13.74 7.61 17.10
CA VAL A 144 -13.55 9.01 16.73
C VAL A 144 -14.90 9.65 16.41
N SER A 145 -14.96 10.99 16.44
CA SER A 145 -16.15 11.72 15.98
C SER A 145 -16.25 11.73 14.44
N LEU A 146 -17.46 11.92 13.91
CA LEU A 146 -17.65 12.14 12.47
C LEU A 146 -16.83 13.33 11.95
N ALA A 147 -16.71 14.40 12.73
CA ALA A 147 -15.96 15.60 12.33
C ALA A 147 -14.45 15.32 12.22
N GLU A 148 -13.91 14.52 13.14
CA GLU A 148 -12.53 14.04 13.09
C GLU A 148 -12.29 13.13 11.89
N TRP A 149 -13.20 12.19 11.64
CA TRP A 149 -13.10 11.32 10.47
C TRP A 149 -13.13 12.10 9.15
N LEU A 150 -14.05 13.08 9.02
CA LEU A 150 -14.13 13.93 7.83
C LEU A 150 -12.87 14.76 7.60
N ARG A 151 -12.21 15.20 8.68
CA ARG A 151 -10.92 15.90 8.58
C ARG A 151 -9.84 14.96 8.06
N ASP A 152 -9.75 13.75 8.60
CA ASP A 152 -8.77 12.75 8.17
C ASP A 152 -9.02 12.31 6.73
N PHE A 153 -10.27 12.03 6.35
CA PHE A 153 -10.67 11.67 4.99
C PHE A 153 -10.29 12.77 3.98
N LYS A 154 -10.55 14.04 4.31
CA LYS A 154 -10.16 15.17 3.44
C LYS A 154 -8.66 15.39 3.35
N ALA A 155 -7.90 14.96 4.36
CA ALA A 155 -6.44 15.06 4.38
C ALA A 155 -5.76 13.87 3.68
N ALA A 156 -6.45 12.73 3.59
CA ALA A 156 -5.94 11.55 2.90
C ALA A 156 -5.76 11.82 1.41
N LYS A 157 -4.56 11.54 0.90
CA LYS A 157 -4.22 11.80 -0.50
C LYS A 157 -4.60 10.62 -1.39
N GLY A 158 -4.46 9.38 -0.89
CA GLY A 158 -4.98 8.20 -1.56
C GLY A 158 -6.29 7.73 -0.92
N THR A 159 -7.36 7.92 -1.66
CA THR A 159 -8.70 7.46 -1.32
C THR A 159 -9.07 6.35 -2.31
N TYR A 160 -9.70 5.28 -1.83
CA TYR A 160 -9.80 4.04 -2.62
C TYR A 160 -11.04 4.03 -3.50
N TYR A 161 -12.05 4.81 -3.12
CA TYR A 161 -13.29 4.94 -3.88
C TYR A 161 -13.53 6.38 -4.30
N TYR A 162 -13.20 7.36 -3.45
CA TYR A 162 -13.33 8.77 -3.78
C TYR A 162 -12.26 9.20 -4.79
N ASN A 163 -12.69 9.78 -5.90
CA ASN A 163 -11.82 10.49 -6.82
C ASN A 163 -12.62 11.66 -7.40
N GLU A 164 -12.18 12.89 -7.14
CA GLU A 164 -12.89 14.09 -7.61
C GLU A 164 -13.01 14.17 -9.14
N ASN A 165 -12.14 13.47 -9.88
CA ASN A 165 -12.13 13.39 -11.33
C ASN A 165 -12.88 12.17 -11.88
N ASP A 166 -13.28 11.23 -11.02
CA ASP A 166 -14.06 10.03 -11.36
C ASP A 166 -14.93 9.62 -10.17
N MET A 167 -16.08 10.27 -10.03
CA MET A 167 -16.96 10.10 -8.87
C MET A 167 -17.82 8.82 -8.92
N ALA A 168 -17.91 8.16 -10.08
CA ALA A 168 -18.84 7.04 -10.26
C ALA A 168 -18.60 5.87 -9.27
N PRO A 169 -17.35 5.45 -8.96
CA PRO A 169 -17.10 4.44 -7.94
C PRO A 169 -17.55 4.88 -6.53
N PHE A 170 -17.34 6.14 -6.18
CA PHE A 170 -17.75 6.68 -4.87
C PHE A 170 -19.26 6.82 -4.75
N GLU A 171 -19.94 7.27 -5.81
CA GLU A 171 -21.41 7.37 -5.85
C GLU A 171 -22.04 5.99 -5.66
N TYR A 172 -21.56 4.98 -6.39
CA TYR A 172 -22.01 3.60 -6.24
C TYR A 172 -21.79 3.08 -4.81
N LEU A 173 -20.60 3.31 -4.26
CA LEU A 173 -20.29 2.95 -2.88
C LEU A 173 -21.24 3.64 -1.89
N PHE A 174 -21.53 4.92 -2.09
CA PHE A 174 -22.39 5.71 -1.21
C PHE A 174 -23.85 5.21 -1.23
N GLU A 175 -24.37 4.86 -2.40
CA GLU A 175 -25.69 4.24 -2.54
C GLU A 175 -25.79 2.88 -1.82
N HIS A 176 -24.68 2.13 -1.74
CA HIS A 176 -24.60 0.80 -1.14
C HIS A 176 -23.81 0.79 0.17
N TRP A 177 -23.71 1.93 0.86
CA TRP A 177 -22.77 2.14 1.97
C TRP A 177 -22.83 1.07 3.07
N ASN A 178 -24.04 0.62 3.41
CA ASN A 178 -24.25 -0.38 4.46
C ASN A 178 -23.84 -1.79 4.05
N GLU A 179 -23.65 -2.07 2.76
CA GLU A 179 -23.23 -3.38 2.24
C GLU A 179 -21.70 -3.54 2.26
N TYR A 180 -20.97 -2.43 2.22
CA TYR A 180 -19.51 -2.40 2.10
C TYR A 180 -18.76 -1.99 3.37
N LYS A 181 -19.47 -1.73 4.48
CA LYS A 181 -18.89 -1.34 5.77
C LYS A 181 -18.61 -2.50 6.71
#